data_AF-A0A1R0L6U0-F1
#
_entry.id   AF-A0A1R0L6U0-F1
#
_cell.length_a   1.000
_cell.length_b   1.000
_cell.length_c   1.000
_cell.angle_alpha   90.00
_cell.angle_beta   90.00
_cell.angle_gamma   90.00
#
_symmetry.space_group_name_H-M   'P 1'
#
loop_
_entity.id
_entity.type
_entity.pdbx_description
1 polymer ?
#
loop_
_entity_poly.entity_id
_entity_poly.type
_entity_poly.pdbx_seq_one_letter_code
_entity_poly.pdbx_strand_id
1 'polypeptide(L)'
;MAWDEWERLKAAAAERHSTRMQLNQLPGDQNGTSSSGSGAAGRLRSDKKAWSTAGQGVGDLRDNIGKALTKLEHGTTGLGKGSGCSTGAAQKSVYDSWERRVKDISELCNGLAGVLEKVGNDQLKTDEAIKNEIAGLKVHSEDTSAAGGTGKGR
;
A
#
# COMPACT_ATOMS: atom_id res chain seq x y z
N MET A 1 27.29 2.10 31.66
CA MET A 1 27.60 3.32 30.88
C MET A 1 27.00 3.29 29.48
N ALA A 2 27.49 2.53 28.49
CA ALA A 2 26.85 2.50 27.15
C ALA A 2 25.43 1.85 27.14
N TRP A 3 25.19 0.93 28.08
CA TRP A 3 23.90 0.26 28.25
C TRP A 3 22.79 1.18 28.75
N ASP A 4 23.12 2.11 29.65
CA ASP A 4 22.18 3.07 30.24
C ASP A 4 21.74 4.11 29.19
N GLU A 5 22.64 4.45 28.27
CA GLU A 5 22.37 5.33 27.13
C GLU A 5 21.48 4.64 26.08
N TRP A 6 21.69 3.34 25.86
CA TRP A 6 20.83 2.54 24.98
C TRP A 6 19.40 2.38 25.54
N GLU A 7 19.25 2.17 26.85
CA GLU A 7 17.94 2.14 27.50
C GLU A 7 17.22 3.48 27.41
N ARG A 8 17.94 4.60 27.58
CA ARG A 8 17.37 5.95 27.39
C ARG A 8 16.90 6.21 25.97
N LEU A 9 17.68 5.78 24.97
CA LEU A 9 17.32 5.92 23.56
C LEU A 9 16.07 5.10 23.20
N LYS A 10 15.95 3.89 23.74
CA LYS A 10 14.74 3.07 23.58
C LYS A 10 13.52 3.67 24.25
N ALA A 11 13.66 4.17 25.49
CA ALA A 11 12.59 4.83 26.20
C ALA A 11 12.10 6.07 25.43
N ALA A 12 13.02 6.91 24.95
CA ALA A 12 12.69 8.07 24.12
C ALA A 12 12.03 7.69 22.79
N ALA A 13 12.42 6.57 22.17
CA ALA A 13 11.79 6.06 20.96
C ALA A 13 10.37 5.50 21.22
N ALA A 14 10.16 4.82 22.35
CA ALA A 14 8.85 4.34 22.78
C ALA A 14 7.89 5.50 23.14
N GLU A 15 8.40 6.56 23.78
CA GLU A 15 7.64 7.78 24.05
C GLU A 15 7.23 8.50 22.76
N ARG A 16 8.13 8.55 21.76
CA ARG A 16 7.81 9.06 20.41
C ARG A 16 6.77 8.20 19.68
N HIS A 17 6.67 6.92 20.00
CA HIS A 17 5.66 6.01 19.45
C HIS A 17 4.24 6.27 20.00
N SER A 18 4.10 7.08 21.07
CA SER A 18 2.80 7.57 21.55
C SER A 18 2.19 8.66 20.65
N THR A 19 3.02 9.32 19.83
CA THR A 19 2.55 10.05 18.65
C THR A 19 2.17 9.03 17.58
N ARG A 20 1.01 8.41 17.81
CA ARG A 20 0.27 7.51 16.93
C ARG A 20 0.62 7.79 15.47
N MET A 21 1.39 6.90 14.83
CA MET A 21 1.47 6.87 13.38
C MET A 21 0.04 6.68 12.86
N GLN A 22 -0.61 7.79 12.53
CA GLN A 22 -1.93 7.78 11.90
C GLN A 22 -1.73 7.51 10.41
N LEU A 23 -1.29 6.29 10.09
CA LEU A 23 -1.06 5.87 8.71
C LEU A 23 -2.36 5.84 7.87
N ASN A 24 -3.53 6.03 8.50
CA ASN A 24 -4.85 5.98 7.88
C ASN A 24 -5.72 7.24 8.13
N GLN A 25 -5.20 8.33 8.69
CA GLN A 25 -6.03 9.54 8.90
C GLN A 25 -5.57 10.63 7.93
N LEU A 26 -6.41 10.90 6.93
CA LEU A 26 -6.40 12.17 6.22
C LEU A 26 -6.72 13.28 7.24
N PRO A 27 -6.10 14.47 7.19
CA PRO A 27 -6.53 15.59 8.02
C PRO A 27 -8.01 15.86 7.76
N GLY A 28 -8.85 15.63 8.77
CA GLY A 28 -10.24 16.00 8.73
C GLY A 28 -10.33 17.52 8.69
N ASP A 29 -10.83 18.07 7.59
CA ASP A 29 -11.16 19.49 7.47
C ASP A 29 -12.18 19.84 8.56
N GLN A 30 -11.63 20.47 9.61
CA GLN A 30 -12.36 21.03 10.72
C GLN A 30 -12.98 22.35 10.26
N ASN A 31 -14.07 22.30 9.49
CA ASN A 31 -15.00 23.42 9.41
C ASN A 31 -16.41 22.95 9.00
N GLY A 32 -17.22 22.62 9.99
CA GLY A 32 -18.64 22.38 9.79
C GLY A 32 -19.34 23.64 9.30
N THR A 33 -19.96 23.55 8.12
CA THR A 33 -21.26 24.20 7.91
C THR A 33 -22.17 23.20 7.22
N SER A 34 -23.32 22.97 7.84
CA SER A 34 -24.37 22.09 7.40
C SER A 34 -24.99 22.59 6.09
N SER A 35 -24.85 21.81 5.01
CA SER A 35 -25.75 21.86 3.88
C SER A 35 -26.19 20.45 3.51
N SER A 36 -27.51 20.29 3.46
CA SER A 36 -28.21 19.07 3.09
C SER A 36 -27.82 18.67 1.66
N GLY A 37 -27.20 17.49 1.47
CA GLY A 37 -26.90 16.98 0.13
C GLY A 37 -25.78 15.94 0.08
N SER A 38 -26.16 14.69 -0.20
CA SER A 38 -25.29 13.55 -0.52
C SER A 38 -24.39 13.03 0.62
N GLY A 39 -24.69 11.82 1.09
CA GLY A 39 -23.85 11.08 2.03
C GLY A 39 -22.48 10.75 1.46
N ALA A 40 -21.52 11.66 1.66
CA ALA A 40 -20.11 11.44 1.43
C ALA A 40 -19.38 11.43 2.79
N ALA A 41 -19.68 10.42 3.61
CA ALA A 41 -18.57 9.78 4.31
C ALA A 41 -17.62 9.33 3.20
N GLY A 42 -16.46 9.99 3.07
CA GLY A 42 -15.58 9.93 1.90
C GLY A 42 -15.55 8.53 1.27
N ARG A 43 -16.21 8.38 0.13
CA ARG A 43 -16.39 7.06 -0.50
C ARG A 43 -15.00 6.55 -0.88
N LEU A 44 -14.59 5.42 -0.31
CA LEU A 44 -13.36 4.74 -0.72
C LEU A 44 -13.47 4.42 -2.21
N ARG A 45 -12.60 5.05 -3.01
CA ARG A 45 -12.55 4.87 -4.45
C ARG A 45 -11.76 3.59 -4.73
N SER A 46 -12.47 2.52 -5.06
CA SER A 46 -11.88 1.26 -5.52
C SER A 46 -11.96 1.22 -7.04
N ASP A 47 -10.85 1.44 -7.72
CA ASP A 47 -10.70 1.24 -9.16
C ASP A 47 -9.29 0.76 -9.49
N LYS A 48 -9.06 0.32 -10.73
CA LYS A 48 -7.75 -0.16 -11.18
C LYS A 48 -6.63 0.82 -10.85
N LYS A 49 -6.85 2.12 -11.06
CA LYS A 49 -5.82 3.14 -10.82
C LYS A 49 -5.44 3.20 -9.34
N ALA A 50 -6.42 3.16 -8.44
CA ALA A 50 -6.17 3.15 -7.00
C ALA A 50 -5.33 1.92 -6.58
N TRP A 51 -5.68 0.74 -7.07
CA TRP A 51 -4.95 -0.51 -6.79
C TRP A 51 -3.54 -0.51 -7.38
N SER A 52 -3.36 -0.12 -8.64
CA SER A 52 -2.05 0.02 -9.27
C SER A 52 -1.17 1.05 -8.56
N THR A 53 -1.75 2.17 -8.12
CA THR A 53 -1.01 3.20 -7.36
C THR A 53 -0.53 2.66 -6.03
N ALA A 54 -1.38 1.91 -5.30
CA ALA A 54 -0.99 1.25 -4.07
C ALA A 54 0.12 0.22 -4.31
N GLY A 55 0.01 -0.59 -5.36
CA GLY A 55 1.04 -1.55 -5.76
C GLY A 55 2.38 -0.88 -6.08
N GLN A 56 2.35 0.22 -6.82
CA GLN A 56 3.54 1.02 -7.11
C GLN A 56 4.18 1.58 -5.83
N GLY A 57 3.39 2.14 -4.91
CA GLY A 57 3.92 2.66 -3.65
C GLY A 57 4.59 1.58 -2.77
N VAL A 58 4.07 0.35 -2.80
CA VAL A 58 4.71 -0.80 -2.13
C VAL A 58 6.01 -1.20 -2.85
N GLY A 59 6.04 -1.13 -4.19
CA GLY A 59 7.26 -1.31 -4.98
C GLY A 59 8.33 -0.26 -4.67
N ASP A 60 7.94 1.01 -4.59
CA ASP A 60 8.83 2.12 -4.24
C ASP A 60 9.42 1.95 -2.83
N LEU A 61 8.61 1.46 -1.87
CA LEU A 61 9.09 1.13 -0.52
C LEU A 61 10.17 0.05 -0.57
N ARG A 62 9.96 -1.04 -1.31
CA ARG A 62 10.96 -2.09 -1.50
C ARG A 62 12.27 -1.52 -2.05
N ASP A 63 12.19 -0.70 -3.10
CA ASP A 63 13.37 -0.12 -3.74
C ASP A 63 14.15 0.79 -2.78
N ASN A 64 13.43 1.60 -1.99
CA ASN A 64 14.04 2.49 -1.01
C ASN A 64 14.71 1.73 0.14
N ILE A 65 14.10 0.64 0.62
CA ILE A 65 14.71 -0.23 1.64
C ILE A 65 15.96 -0.92 1.05
N GLY A 66 15.91 -1.40 -0.20
CA GLY A 66 17.07 -1.97 -0.89
C GLY A 66 18.24 -0.98 -0.97
N LYS A 67 17.97 0.26 -1.38
CA LYS A 67 18.99 1.35 -1.40
C LYS A 67 19.57 1.62 -0.01
N ALA A 68 18.73 1.61 1.04
CA ALA A 68 19.19 1.80 2.41
C ALA A 68 20.11 0.66 2.87
N LEU A 69 19.79 -0.60 2.51
CA LEU A 69 20.64 -1.75 2.81
C LEU A 69 21.99 -1.67 2.09
N THR A 70 22.01 -1.29 0.80
CA THR A 70 23.28 -1.07 0.06
C THR A 70 24.14 0.02 0.72
N LYS A 71 23.53 1.12 1.17
CA LYS A 71 24.26 2.16 1.93
C LYS A 71 24.82 1.63 3.24
N LEU A 72 24.05 0.80 3.95
CA LEU A 72 24.49 0.16 5.19
C LEU A 72 25.66 -0.79 4.93
N GLU A 73 25.59 -1.62 3.88
CA GLU A 73 26.66 -2.52 3.44
C GLU A 73 27.96 -1.75 3.19
N HIS A 74 27.89 -0.67 2.41
CA HIS A 74 29.03 0.22 2.17
C HIS A 74 29.59 0.82 3.47
N GLY A 75 28.74 1.27 4.39
CA GLY A 75 29.16 1.80 5.69
C GLY A 75 29.77 0.75 6.64
N THR A 76 29.49 -0.54 6.41
CA THR A 76 30.09 -1.66 7.18
C THR A 76 31.31 -2.29 6.49
N THR A 77 31.62 -1.84 5.27
CA THR A 77 32.80 -2.29 4.54
C THR A 77 34.06 -1.84 5.28
N GLY A 78 35.02 -2.75 5.50
CA GLY A 78 36.25 -2.48 6.25
C GLY A 78 36.22 -2.89 7.73
N LEU A 79 35.07 -3.34 8.24
CA LEU A 79 35.00 -4.10 9.49
C LEU A 79 35.55 -5.51 9.24
N GLY A 80 36.88 -5.63 9.23
CA GLY A 80 37.59 -6.85 8.87
C GLY A 80 37.14 -8.07 9.68
N LYS A 81 37.14 -9.24 9.04
CA LYS A 81 37.04 -10.53 9.75
C LYS A 81 38.21 -10.62 10.74
N GLY A 82 37.93 -10.47 12.04
CA GLY A 82 38.90 -10.77 13.09
C GLY A 82 39.73 -9.60 13.61
N SER A 83 39.17 -8.40 13.78
CA SER A 83 39.90 -7.27 14.39
C SER A 83 40.25 -7.43 15.88
N GLY A 84 39.92 -8.56 16.52
CA GLY A 84 40.01 -8.71 17.98
C GLY A 84 39.08 -7.75 18.76
N CYS A 85 38.34 -6.90 18.05
CA CYS A 85 37.46 -5.88 18.61
C CYS A 85 36.03 -6.43 18.66
N SER A 86 35.53 -6.65 19.88
CA SER A 86 34.18 -7.12 20.15
C SER A 86 33.10 -6.26 19.49
N THR A 87 33.33 -4.95 19.39
CA THR A 87 32.41 -4.00 18.73
C THR A 87 32.27 -4.27 17.22
N GLY A 88 33.37 -4.62 16.53
CA GLY A 88 33.31 -4.94 15.10
C GLY A 88 32.52 -6.22 14.81
N ALA A 89 32.70 -7.24 15.65
CA ALA A 89 31.93 -8.48 15.58
C ALA A 89 30.43 -8.24 15.87
N ALA A 90 30.12 -7.41 16.87
CA ALA A 90 28.74 -7.03 17.19
C ALA A 90 28.09 -6.25 16.02
N GLN A 91 28.79 -5.28 15.42
CA GLN A 91 28.29 -4.51 14.29
C GLN A 91 28.02 -5.40 13.06
N LYS A 92 28.89 -6.38 12.80
CA LYS A 92 28.65 -7.37 11.75
C LYS A 92 27.41 -8.23 12.03
N SER A 93 27.24 -8.73 13.25
CA SER A 93 26.05 -9.50 13.61
C SER A 93 24.75 -8.70 13.46
N VAL A 94 24.79 -7.40 13.79
CA VAL A 94 23.65 -6.50 13.59
C VAL A 94 23.38 -6.33 12.09
N TYR A 95 24.41 -6.09 11.27
CA TYR A 95 24.28 -6.01 9.83
C TYR A 95 23.64 -7.26 9.23
N ASP A 96 24.16 -8.45 9.54
CA ASP A 96 23.66 -9.72 9.03
C ASP A 96 22.18 -9.93 9.41
N SER A 97 21.76 -9.51 10.61
CA SER A 97 20.36 -9.54 11.05
C SER A 97 19.47 -8.56 10.28
N TRP A 98 19.95 -7.34 10.01
CA TRP A 98 19.21 -6.34 9.25
C TRP A 98 19.07 -6.74 7.78
N GLU A 99 20.13 -7.27 7.19
CA GLU A 99 20.15 -7.78 5.82
C GLU A 99 19.06 -8.84 5.63
N ARG A 100 18.99 -9.83 6.54
CA ARG A 100 17.97 -10.86 6.50
C ARG A 100 16.56 -10.28 6.56
N ARG A 101 16.29 -9.40 7.54
CA ARG A 101 14.96 -8.78 7.70
C ARG A 101 14.55 -7.96 6.49
N VAL A 102 15.48 -7.21 5.89
CA VAL A 102 15.20 -6.42 4.69
C VAL A 102 14.88 -7.31 3.50
N LYS A 103 15.56 -8.46 3.34
CA LYS A 103 15.23 -9.43 2.29
C LYS A 103 13.81 -9.96 2.46
N ASP A 104 13.43 -10.37 3.67
CA ASP A 104 12.08 -10.85 3.96
C ASP A 104 11.01 -9.77 3.65
N ILE A 105 11.25 -8.51 4.07
CA ILE A 105 10.34 -7.39 3.76
C ILE A 105 10.28 -7.13 2.25
N SER A 106 11.39 -7.24 1.54
CA SER A 106 11.44 -7.01 0.09
C SER A 106 10.62 -8.05 -0.68
N GLU A 107 10.66 -9.31 -0.26
CA GLU A 107 9.84 -10.38 -0.82
C GLU A 107 8.36 -10.14 -0.55
N LEU A 108 8.00 -9.76 0.68
CA LEU A 108 6.62 -9.40 1.04
C LEU A 108 6.11 -8.21 0.22
N CYS A 109 6.89 -7.15 0.09
CA CYS A 109 6.54 -5.99 -0.73
C CYS A 109 6.36 -6.38 -2.21
N ASN A 110 7.25 -7.23 -2.75
CA ASN A 110 7.12 -7.71 -4.12
C ASN A 110 5.82 -8.51 -4.32
N GLY A 111 5.52 -9.42 -3.40
CA GLY A 111 4.28 -10.20 -3.43
C GLY A 111 3.04 -9.31 -3.33
N LEU A 112 3.03 -8.38 -2.37
CA LEU A 112 1.91 -7.46 -2.15
C LEU A 112 1.69 -6.53 -3.35
N ALA A 113 2.75 -5.97 -3.93
CA ALA A 113 2.65 -5.14 -5.13
C ALA A 113 1.99 -5.92 -6.29
N GLY A 114 2.39 -7.18 -6.50
CA GLY A 114 1.78 -8.05 -7.50
C GLY A 114 0.30 -8.37 -7.23
N VAL A 115 -0.06 -8.63 -5.97
CA VAL A 115 -1.47 -8.87 -5.58
C VAL A 115 -2.32 -7.62 -5.83
N LEU A 116 -1.83 -6.45 -5.45
CA LEU A 116 -2.57 -5.19 -5.64
C LEU A 116 -2.81 -4.90 -7.13
N GLU A 117 -1.78 -5.07 -7.97
CA GLU A 117 -1.94 -4.90 -9.42
C GLU A 117 -2.93 -5.91 -10.01
N LYS A 118 -2.88 -7.17 -9.57
CA LYS A 118 -3.82 -8.21 -10.01
C LYS A 118 -5.27 -7.84 -9.63
N VAL A 119 -5.51 -7.43 -8.39
CA VAL A 119 -6.85 -7.01 -7.93
C VAL A 119 -7.38 -5.86 -8.77
N GLY A 120 -6.55 -4.85 -9.06
CA GLY A 120 -6.95 -3.74 -9.92
C GLY A 120 -7.37 -4.18 -11.32
N ASN A 121 -6.61 -5.12 -11.92
CA ASN A 121 -6.93 -5.68 -13.23
C ASN A 121 -8.20 -6.53 -13.23
N ASP A 122 -8.38 -7.39 -12.22
CA ASP A 122 -9.54 -8.26 -12.11
C ASP A 122 -10.82 -7.45 -11.84
N GLN A 123 -10.73 -6.39 -11.03
CA GLN A 123 -11.84 -5.47 -10.81
C GLN A 123 -12.24 -4.76 -12.13
N LEU A 124 -11.28 -4.22 -12.89
CA LEU A 124 -11.60 -3.57 -14.17
C LEU A 124 -12.34 -4.51 -15.12
N LYS A 125 -11.84 -5.74 -15.29
CA LYS A 125 -12.48 -6.73 -16.17
C LYS A 125 -13.90 -7.06 -15.71
N THR A 126 -14.11 -7.17 -14.41
CA THR A 126 -15.43 -7.43 -13.82
C THR A 126 -16.38 -6.25 -14.09
N ASP A 127 -15.93 -5.02 -13.87
CA ASP A 127 -16.72 -3.81 -14.09
C ASP A 127 -17.09 -3.65 -15.58
N GLU A 128 -16.16 -3.94 -16.50
CA GLU A 128 -16.41 -3.94 -17.95
C GLU A 128 -17.41 -5.01 -18.38
N ALA A 129 -17.28 -6.24 -17.85
CA ALA A 129 -18.22 -7.32 -18.14
C ALA A 129 -19.65 -6.96 -17.70
N ILE A 130 -19.81 -6.45 -16.48
CA ILE A 130 -21.11 -6.02 -15.95
C ILE A 130 -21.69 -4.89 -16.83
N LYS A 131 -20.86 -3.92 -17.22
CA LYS A 131 -21.30 -2.82 -18.09
C LYS A 131 -21.81 -3.32 -19.44
N ASN A 132 -21.15 -4.32 -20.02
CA ASN A 132 -21.55 -4.91 -21.30
C ASN A 132 -22.88 -5.67 -21.19
N GLU A 133 -23.08 -6.45 -20.13
CA GLU A 133 -24.36 -7.13 -19.87
C GLU A 133 -25.52 -6.14 -19.71
N ILE A 134 -25.31 -5.06 -18.93
CA ILE A 134 -26.32 -3.99 -18.77
C ILE A 134 -26.63 -3.30 -20.10
N ALA A 135 -25.60 -3.01 -20.91
CA ALA A 135 -25.79 -2.43 -22.23
C ALA A 135 -26.60 -3.37 -23.14
N GLY A 136 -26.34 -4.68 -23.08
CA GLY A 136 -27.11 -5.70 -23.78
C GLY A 136 -28.59 -5.70 -23.38
N LEU A 137 -28.90 -5.66 -22.08
CA LEU A 137 -30.29 -5.58 -21.58
C LEU A 137 -31.01 -4.33 -22.09
N LYS A 138 -30.32 -3.19 -22.15
CA LYS A 138 -30.90 -1.94 -22.65
C LYS A 138 -31.32 -2.05 -24.12
N VAL A 139 -30.47 -2.66 -24.95
CA VAL A 139 -30.77 -2.89 -26.38
C VAL A 139 -32.01 -3.79 -26.53
N HIS A 140 -32.10 -4.89 -25.78
CA HIS A 140 -33.25 -5.79 -25.85
C HIS A 140 -34.56 -5.11 -25.40
N SER A 141 -34.50 -4.20 -24.43
CA SER A 141 -35.66 -3.41 -24.00
C SER A 141 -36.13 -2.43 -25.08
N GLU A 142 -35.21 -1.82 -25.83
CA GLU A 142 -35.54 -0.91 -26.92
C GLU A 142 -36.16 -1.67 -28.11
N ASP A 143 -35.63 -2.85 -28.45
CA ASP A 143 -36.16 -3.71 -29.51
C ASP A 143 -37.57 -4.25 -29.19
N THR A 144 -37.81 -4.69 -27.94
CA THR A 144 -39.13 -5.18 -27.50
C THR A 144 -40.17 -4.06 -27.44
N SER A 145 -39.78 -2.84 -27.05
CA SER A 145 -40.65 -1.67 -27.11
C SER A 145 -41.01 -1.27 -28.55
N ALA A 146 -40.09 -1.44 -29.51
CA ALA A 146 -40.37 -1.17 -30.92
C ALA A 146 -41.30 -2.22 -31.55
N ALA A 147 -41.22 -3.48 -31.12
CA ALA A 147 -42.05 -4.58 -31.61
C ALA A 147 -43.48 -4.61 -31.03
N GLY A 148 -43.72 -4.04 -29.84
CA GLY A 148 -45.02 -4.06 -29.16
C GLY A 148 -46.06 -3.05 -29.66
N GLY A 149 -45.71 -2.16 -30.61
CA GLY A 149 -46.55 -1.02 -31.03
C GLY A 149 -47.61 -1.29 -32.11
N THR A 150 -47.70 -2.49 -32.69
CA THR A 150 -48.57 -2.80 -33.84
C THR A 150 -49.74 -3.72 -33.48
N GLY A 151 -50.49 -3.37 -32.44
CA GLY A 151 -51.82 -3.93 -32.16
C GLY A 151 -52.92 -2.94 -32.58
N LYS A 152 -53.17 -2.79 -33.88
CA LYS A 152 -54.28 -1.97 -34.39
C LYS A 152 -55.61 -2.66 -34.06
N GLY A 153 -56.30 -2.15 -33.04
CA GLY A 153 -57.65 -2.57 -32.69
C GLY A 153 -58.61 -2.40 -33.87
N ARG A 154 -59.38 -3.47 -34.13
CA ARG A 154 -60.61 -3.46 -34.95
C ARG A 154 -61.78 -3.04 -34.08
#